data_AF-A0A2P5TK21-F1
#
_entry.id   AF-A0A2P5TK21-F1
#
_cell.length_a   1.000
_cell.length_b   1.000
_cell.length_c   1.000
_cell.angle_alpha   90.00
_cell.angle_beta   90.00
_cell.angle_gamma   90.00
#
_symmetry.space_group_name_H-M   'P 1'
#
loop_
_entity.id
_entity.type
_entity.pdbx_description
1 polymer ?
#
loop_
_entity_poly.entity_id
_entity_poly.type
_entity_poly.pdbx_seq_one_letter_code
_entity_poly.pdbx_strand_id
1 'polypeptide(L)'
;MKLNKRLTLNGQEAHIAADKLVLELSGAGRGFITVKGTASPRDIVRLDIGYGQELHRYFTGVVAKAIPAENGHVRLLVKELAFVLGTRVSISIQHATFRQVITRLADETGLNFVLPAAADYTDRPIPNFTTAGTGAQLLESAGRAFGIPGFCWYQQPDGHIYAGSYQHSRWAGRSVTIEQDITSAQAAGNNLTIPASPLIRPGALVNGNQITRVEFDGTSMVLTWAGKQKAAQQRQIEQQFPELAAGFHLPQLGIVTATADQASAGQLNDPYRPRYAVDVQQLNENGKPDTEVPVFMAVPVPVLFGGPEQGQYQYPHPGTLVELGFAFGRADQPFIRTVLGSGWPLPDIQPGEQLTQQRAEVYRRTDPAGNHTAATDQLLRHIAAQLQQEADDYQGQFGSHHLTVAQHSTEEVAGRKLIEALGAIELLAGDDLELATLGNLHLVTAGERVDVTGANYQHSIGGDSTATVQGNAATTITGDEQRTTQGNTTEQITGNKSSQAQTQTILGNSIVLGNGTHNMLTLMIGMMADVQDALQKLDGHTHPDHNTPPSVQGQVASHATAIGTTKSNLQSFTG
;
A
#
# COMPACT_ATOMS: atom_id res chain seq x y z
N MET A 1 -31.07 -74.51 -8.48
CA MET A 1 -31.62 -74.27 -7.12
C MET A 1 -32.59 -73.09 -7.17
N LYS A 2 -33.68 -73.10 -6.39
CA LYS A 2 -34.63 -71.99 -6.31
C LYS A 2 -34.05 -70.86 -5.44
N LEU A 3 -34.11 -69.62 -5.91
CA LEU A 3 -33.73 -68.44 -5.12
C LEU A 3 -34.83 -68.15 -4.10
N ASN A 4 -34.48 -68.17 -2.81
CA ASN A 4 -35.36 -67.79 -1.71
C ASN A 4 -35.23 -66.30 -1.43
N LYS A 5 -36.35 -65.65 -1.09
CA LYS A 5 -36.40 -64.21 -0.83
C LYS A 5 -37.25 -63.92 0.40
N ARG A 6 -36.81 -62.98 1.21
CA ARG A 6 -37.58 -62.43 2.33
C ARG A 6 -37.55 -60.91 2.27
N LEU A 7 -38.72 -60.30 2.22
CA LEU A 7 -38.88 -58.85 2.26
C LEU A 7 -39.52 -58.47 3.59
N THR A 8 -38.94 -57.49 4.27
CA THR A 8 -39.61 -56.82 5.39
C THR A 8 -39.82 -55.34 5.09
N LEU A 9 -41.02 -54.84 5.37
CA LEU A 9 -41.40 -53.43 5.35
C LEU A 9 -41.59 -52.98 6.80
N ASN A 10 -40.74 -52.05 7.25
CA ASN A 10 -40.70 -51.56 8.63
C ASN A 10 -40.67 -52.67 9.70
N GLY A 11 -39.95 -53.77 9.40
CA GLY A 11 -39.80 -54.94 10.28
C GLY A 11 -40.90 -56.01 10.15
N GLN A 12 -41.99 -55.75 9.42
CA GLN A 12 -43.04 -56.72 9.15
C GLN A 12 -42.78 -57.44 7.82
N GLU A 13 -42.95 -58.76 7.77
CA GLU A 13 -42.74 -59.55 6.55
C GLU A 13 -43.83 -59.26 5.50
N ALA A 14 -43.42 -59.12 4.25
CA ALA A 14 -44.30 -58.81 3.12
C ALA A 14 -44.09 -59.80 1.97
N HIS A 15 -45.19 -60.24 1.36
CA HIS A 15 -45.15 -61.19 0.24
C HIS A 15 -44.76 -60.49 -1.07
N ILE A 16 -43.64 -60.91 -1.66
CA ILE A 16 -43.10 -60.37 -2.92
C ILE A 16 -43.81 -61.05 -4.12
N ALA A 17 -44.35 -60.25 -5.04
CA ALA A 17 -44.88 -60.73 -6.32
C ALA A 17 -43.89 -60.54 -7.48
N ALA A 18 -43.16 -59.42 -7.49
CA ALA A 18 -42.13 -59.13 -8.48
C ALA A 18 -41.11 -58.13 -7.91
N ASP A 19 -39.88 -58.18 -8.39
CA ASP A 19 -38.79 -57.35 -7.88
C ASP A 19 -37.71 -57.15 -8.95
N LYS A 20 -37.38 -55.88 -9.18
CA LYS A 20 -36.34 -55.45 -10.10
C LYS A 20 -35.58 -54.29 -9.47
N LEU A 21 -34.28 -54.47 -9.25
CA LEU A 21 -33.41 -53.52 -8.55
C LEU A 21 -32.19 -53.22 -9.40
N VAL A 22 -31.71 -51.99 -9.33
CA VAL A 22 -30.45 -51.54 -9.93
C VAL A 22 -29.60 -50.99 -8.82
N LEU A 23 -28.38 -51.51 -8.67
CA LEU A 23 -27.37 -51.02 -7.75
C LEU A 23 -26.22 -50.43 -8.56
N GLU A 24 -25.64 -49.32 -8.10
CA GLU A 24 -24.57 -48.61 -8.80
C GLU A 24 -23.41 -48.33 -7.83
N LEU A 25 -22.18 -48.41 -8.34
CA LEU A 25 -21.00 -47.95 -7.61
C LEU A 25 -21.02 -46.43 -7.66
N SER A 26 -20.86 -45.78 -6.50
CA SER A 26 -20.98 -44.33 -6.36
C SER A 26 -22.33 -43.76 -6.82
N GLY A 27 -23.40 -44.54 -6.63
CA GLY A 27 -24.77 -44.14 -6.88
C GLY A 27 -25.74 -44.81 -5.90
N ALA A 28 -26.90 -44.20 -5.70
CA ALA A 28 -27.95 -44.80 -4.88
C ALA A 28 -28.71 -45.86 -5.68
N GLY A 29 -28.73 -47.09 -5.17
CA GLY A 29 -29.53 -48.15 -5.74
C GLY A 29 -31.03 -47.82 -5.74
N ARG A 30 -31.75 -48.30 -6.74
CA ARG A 30 -33.18 -48.03 -6.93
C ARG A 30 -33.88 -49.18 -7.64
N GLY A 31 -35.19 -49.26 -7.51
CA GLY A 31 -35.94 -50.21 -8.30
C GLY A 31 -37.41 -50.28 -7.93
N PHE A 32 -38.06 -51.34 -8.40
CA PHE A 32 -39.45 -51.61 -8.13
C PHE A 32 -39.62 -52.95 -7.44
N ILE A 33 -40.41 -52.98 -6.36
CA ILE A 33 -40.84 -54.21 -5.70
C ILE A 33 -42.36 -54.18 -5.61
N THR A 34 -43.03 -55.20 -6.14
CA THR A 34 -44.49 -55.36 -6.03
C THR A 34 -44.78 -56.30 -4.88
N VAL A 35 -45.60 -55.85 -3.92
CA VAL A 35 -45.99 -56.62 -2.73
C VAL A 35 -47.50 -56.77 -2.65
N LYS A 36 -47.97 -57.83 -1.97
CA LYS A 36 -49.38 -57.97 -1.61
C LYS A 36 -49.68 -57.21 -0.31
N GLY A 37 -50.77 -56.45 -0.25
CA GLY A 37 -51.17 -55.68 0.94
C GLY A 37 -50.93 -54.18 0.79
N THR A 38 -50.60 -53.50 1.89
CA THR A 38 -50.37 -52.05 1.94
C THR A 38 -48.92 -51.73 2.31
N ALA A 39 -48.44 -50.57 1.89
CA ALA A 39 -47.14 -50.03 2.27
C ALA A 39 -47.22 -48.49 2.26
N SER A 40 -46.45 -47.85 3.13
CA SER A 40 -46.39 -46.40 3.25
C SER A 40 -45.07 -45.85 2.69
N PRO A 41 -45.07 -44.67 2.06
CA PRO A 41 -43.83 -43.95 1.78
C PRO A 41 -43.01 -43.81 3.07
N ARG A 42 -41.69 -43.94 2.96
CA ARG A 42 -40.70 -43.96 4.05
C ARG A 42 -40.61 -45.25 4.88
N ASP A 43 -41.43 -46.27 4.61
CA ASP A 43 -41.22 -47.58 5.22
C ASP A 43 -39.81 -48.10 4.91
N ILE A 44 -39.12 -48.62 5.93
CA ILE A 44 -37.80 -49.23 5.77
C ILE A 44 -37.96 -50.55 5.03
N VAL A 45 -37.30 -50.66 3.88
CA VAL A 45 -37.31 -51.84 3.02
C VAL A 45 -36.05 -52.64 3.25
N ARG A 46 -36.21 -53.94 3.54
CA ARG A 46 -35.08 -54.87 3.64
C ARG A 46 -35.40 -56.12 2.84
N LEU A 47 -34.58 -56.42 1.83
CA LEU A 47 -34.67 -57.62 1.02
C LEU A 47 -33.48 -58.52 1.31
N ASP A 48 -33.74 -59.72 1.80
CA ASP A 48 -32.77 -60.79 1.93
C ASP A 48 -32.99 -61.81 0.79
N ILE A 49 -31.91 -62.25 0.14
CA ILE A 49 -31.95 -63.28 -0.90
C ILE A 49 -30.88 -64.34 -0.64
N GLY A 50 -31.10 -65.55 -1.13
CA GLY A 50 -30.11 -66.63 -1.03
C GLY A 50 -30.64 -67.97 -1.50
N TYR A 51 -29.82 -69.01 -1.34
CA TYR A 51 -30.12 -70.37 -1.78
C TYR A 51 -30.13 -71.31 -0.58
N GLY A 52 -31.07 -72.26 -0.56
CA GLY A 52 -31.24 -73.15 0.60
C GLY A 52 -31.80 -72.40 1.81
N GLN A 53 -31.21 -72.62 2.99
CA GLN A 53 -31.65 -71.99 4.25
C GLN A 53 -30.90 -70.68 4.55
N GLU A 54 -29.85 -70.35 3.80
CA GLU A 54 -29.03 -69.17 4.04
C GLU A 54 -29.53 -67.98 3.22
N LEU A 55 -29.97 -66.93 3.91
CA LEU A 55 -30.39 -65.67 3.31
C LEU A 55 -29.43 -64.56 3.75
N HIS A 56 -28.95 -63.78 2.78
CA HIS A 56 -28.13 -62.60 3.04
C HIS A 56 -28.88 -61.34 2.66
N ARG A 57 -28.66 -60.27 3.42
CA ARG A 57 -29.18 -58.95 3.08
C ARG A 57 -28.65 -58.53 1.72
N TYR A 58 -29.55 -58.18 0.81
CA TYR A 58 -29.23 -57.70 -0.54
C TYR A 58 -29.69 -56.27 -0.78
N PHE A 59 -30.73 -55.79 -0.12
CA PHE A 59 -31.14 -54.39 -0.27
C PHE A 59 -31.62 -53.83 1.06
N THR A 60 -31.12 -52.66 1.44
CA THR A 60 -31.63 -51.86 2.55
C THR A 60 -31.97 -50.48 2.01
N GLY A 61 -33.18 -50.01 2.23
CA GLY A 61 -33.62 -48.74 1.67
C GLY A 61 -34.94 -48.28 2.24
N VAL A 62 -35.59 -47.40 1.50
CA VAL A 62 -36.90 -46.82 1.84
C VAL A 62 -37.86 -46.94 0.66
N VAL A 63 -39.15 -47.01 0.97
CA VAL A 63 -40.20 -46.79 -0.02
C VAL A 63 -40.23 -45.32 -0.38
N ALA A 64 -39.74 -44.97 -1.57
CA ALA A 64 -39.79 -43.59 -2.08
C ALA A 64 -41.20 -43.23 -2.59
N LYS A 65 -41.92 -44.20 -3.16
CA LYS A 65 -43.32 -44.05 -3.58
C LYS A 65 -44.04 -45.40 -3.53
N ALA A 66 -45.26 -45.41 -3.00
CA ALA A 66 -46.16 -46.57 -3.04
C ALA A 66 -47.26 -46.30 -4.07
N ILE A 67 -47.40 -47.18 -5.07
CA ILE A 67 -48.35 -47.03 -6.18
C ILE A 67 -49.31 -48.22 -6.13
N PRO A 68 -50.63 -48.01 -5.95
CA PRO A 68 -51.60 -49.10 -6.01
C PRO A 68 -51.50 -49.90 -7.31
N ALA A 69 -51.63 -51.22 -7.21
CA ALA A 69 -51.65 -52.16 -8.34
C ALA A 69 -52.87 -53.09 -8.25
N GLU A 70 -53.14 -53.86 -9.30
CA GLU A 70 -54.30 -54.76 -9.36
C GLU A 70 -54.26 -55.87 -8.29
N ASN A 71 -55.43 -56.43 -7.98
CA ASN A 71 -55.58 -57.59 -7.09
C ASN A 71 -54.99 -57.40 -5.67
N GLY A 72 -55.13 -56.20 -5.11
CA GLY A 72 -54.66 -55.90 -3.75
C GLY A 72 -53.14 -55.87 -3.59
N HIS A 73 -52.41 -55.63 -4.69
CA HIS A 73 -50.97 -55.42 -4.68
C HIS A 73 -50.63 -53.93 -4.69
N VAL A 74 -49.40 -53.60 -4.30
CA VAL A 74 -48.84 -52.26 -4.37
C VAL A 74 -47.44 -52.36 -4.99
N ARG A 75 -47.18 -51.55 -6.01
CA ARG A 75 -45.86 -51.40 -6.62
C ARG A 75 -45.09 -50.29 -5.91
N LEU A 76 -43.99 -50.67 -5.28
CA LEU A 76 -43.13 -49.79 -4.50
C LEU A 76 -41.96 -49.33 -5.36
N LEU A 77 -41.80 -48.03 -5.55
CA LEU A 77 -40.51 -47.46 -5.95
C LEU A 77 -39.63 -47.42 -4.70
N VAL A 78 -38.58 -48.23 -4.68
CA VAL A 78 -37.64 -48.31 -3.57
C VAL A 78 -36.32 -47.66 -3.93
N LYS A 79 -35.67 -47.03 -2.95
CA LYS A 79 -34.34 -46.43 -3.09
C LYS A 79 -33.48 -46.81 -1.90
N GLU A 80 -32.19 -47.05 -2.12
CA GLU A 80 -31.21 -47.18 -1.04
C GLU A 80 -31.21 -45.91 -0.18
N LEU A 81 -30.84 -46.02 1.10
CA LEU A 81 -30.74 -44.87 2.03
C LEU A 81 -29.82 -43.78 1.45
N ALA A 82 -28.76 -44.20 0.76
CA ALA A 82 -27.85 -43.32 0.03
C ALA A 82 -28.54 -42.38 -0.98
N PHE A 83 -29.81 -42.56 -1.34
CA PHE A 83 -30.52 -41.59 -2.19
C PHE A 83 -30.60 -40.19 -1.57
N VAL A 84 -30.53 -40.09 -0.23
CA VAL A 84 -30.46 -38.80 0.48
C VAL A 84 -29.21 -38.02 0.05
N LEU A 85 -28.15 -38.66 -0.44
CA LEU A 85 -27.00 -37.98 -1.03
C LEU A 85 -27.34 -37.22 -2.32
N GLY A 86 -28.53 -37.41 -2.90
CA GLY A 86 -29.05 -36.59 -3.98
C GLY A 86 -29.64 -35.25 -3.52
N THR A 87 -29.78 -35.01 -2.21
CA THR A 87 -30.22 -33.72 -1.68
C THR A 87 -29.04 -32.75 -1.58
N ARG A 88 -29.36 -31.46 -1.57
CA ARG A 88 -28.36 -30.41 -1.44
C ARG A 88 -27.66 -30.50 -0.09
N VAL A 89 -26.34 -30.48 -0.13
CA VAL A 89 -25.43 -30.45 1.02
C VAL A 89 -24.38 -29.38 0.72
N SER A 90 -24.08 -28.54 1.70
CA SER A 90 -23.12 -27.44 1.52
C SER A 90 -22.21 -27.37 2.73
N ILE A 91 -20.92 -27.63 2.50
CA ILE A 91 -19.90 -27.71 3.53
C ILE A 91 -18.77 -26.76 3.15
N SER A 92 -18.26 -26.02 4.12
CA SER A 92 -17.03 -25.24 4.01
C SER A 92 -16.26 -25.39 5.32
N ILE A 93 -15.12 -26.08 5.27
CA ILE A 93 -14.28 -26.39 6.43
C ILE A 93 -12.83 -26.04 6.10
N GLN A 94 -12.20 -25.21 6.92
CA GLN A 94 -10.75 -24.98 6.87
C GLN A 94 -10.02 -26.11 7.59
N HIS A 95 -8.80 -26.42 7.14
CA HIS A 95 -7.98 -27.49 7.71
C HIS A 95 -8.71 -28.85 7.78
N ALA A 96 -9.61 -29.09 6.80
CA ALA A 96 -10.52 -30.22 6.80
C ALA A 96 -9.75 -31.53 6.70
N THR A 97 -10.17 -32.54 7.46
CA THR A 97 -9.83 -33.95 7.20
C THR A 97 -10.96 -34.64 6.45
N PHE A 98 -10.67 -35.71 5.71
CA PHE A 98 -11.71 -36.48 5.04
C PHE A 98 -12.73 -37.02 6.04
N ARG A 99 -12.27 -37.44 7.23
CA ARG A 99 -13.14 -37.83 8.35
C ARG A 99 -14.13 -36.74 8.73
N GLN A 100 -13.67 -35.50 8.95
CA GLN A 100 -14.56 -34.39 9.32
C GLN A 100 -15.61 -34.10 8.24
N VAL A 101 -15.21 -34.12 6.97
CA VAL A 101 -16.14 -33.94 5.84
C VAL A 101 -17.22 -35.01 5.85
N ILE A 102 -16.84 -36.27 6.06
CA ILE A 102 -17.78 -37.40 6.08
C ILE A 102 -18.64 -37.40 7.34
N THR A 103 -18.09 -37.06 8.51
CA THR A 103 -18.89 -36.88 9.74
C THR A 103 -19.93 -35.79 9.56
N ARG A 104 -19.57 -34.66 8.98
CA ARG A 104 -20.54 -33.58 8.73
C ARG A 104 -21.60 -33.99 7.71
N LEU A 105 -21.22 -34.70 6.66
CA LEU A 105 -22.18 -35.28 5.72
C LEU A 105 -23.11 -36.29 6.40
N ALA A 106 -22.60 -37.10 7.32
CA ALA A 106 -23.39 -38.03 8.13
C ALA A 106 -24.43 -37.28 8.98
N ASP A 107 -24.01 -36.23 9.68
CA ASP A 107 -24.88 -35.41 10.53
C ASP A 107 -26.00 -34.73 9.73
N GLU A 108 -25.70 -34.21 8.53
CA GLU A 108 -26.68 -33.52 7.68
C GLU A 108 -27.67 -34.48 7.00
N THR A 109 -27.25 -35.71 6.71
CA THR A 109 -28.07 -36.67 5.96
C THR A 109 -28.72 -37.74 6.83
N GLY A 110 -28.25 -37.91 8.08
CA GLY A 110 -28.61 -39.02 8.96
C GLY A 110 -28.06 -40.38 8.50
N LEU A 111 -27.14 -40.40 7.54
CA LEU A 111 -26.53 -41.63 7.01
C LEU A 111 -25.32 -42.03 7.84
N ASN A 112 -25.11 -43.32 8.03
CA ASN A 112 -23.93 -43.83 8.73
C ASN A 112 -22.84 -44.19 7.72
N PHE A 113 -21.64 -43.63 7.91
CA PHE A 113 -20.51 -43.87 7.03
C PHE A 113 -19.46 -44.78 7.66
N VAL A 114 -18.80 -45.56 6.82
CA VAL A 114 -17.66 -46.41 7.18
C VAL A 114 -16.45 -45.93 6.41
N LEU A 115 -15.44 -45.51 7.18
CA LEU A 115 -14.15 -45.08 6.68
C LEU A 115 -13.11 -46.18 6.91
N PRO A 116 -12.09 -46.28 6.05
CA PRO A 116 -11.01 -47.24 6.26
C PRO A 116 -10.18 -46.87 7.50
N ALA A 117 -9.94 -47.86 8.37
CA ALA A 117 -9.36 -47.62 9.70
C ALA A 117 -7.86 -47.24 9.70
N ALA A 118 -7.12 -47.58 8.65
CA ALA A 118 -5.66 -47.46 8.58
C ALA A 118 -5.15 -46.64 7.38
N ALA A 119 -5.99 -45.76 6.82
CA ALA A 119 -5.64 -45.00 5.63
C ALA A 119 -5.27 -43.55 5.99
N ASP A 120 -4.01 -43.18 5.75
CA ASP A 120 -3.45 -41.86 6.12
C ASP A 120 -4.25 -40.67 5.57
N TYR A 121 -4.83 -40.79 4.38
CA TYR A 121 -5.64 -39.71 3.78
C TYR A 121 -6.90 -39.37 4.57
N THR A 122 -7.35 -40.25 5.47
CA THR A 122 -8.60 -40.08 6.22
C THR A 122 -8.50 -38.92 7.21
N ASP A 123 -7.31 -38.77 7.79
CA ASP A 123 -7.03 -37.82 8.88
C ASP A 123 -5.97 -36.77 8.51
N ARG A 124 -5.36 -36.87 7.32
CA ARG A 124 -4.45 -35.84 6.79
C ARG A 124 -5.25 -34.56 6.45
N PRO A 125 -4.97 -33.42 7.08
CA PRO A 125 -5.70 -32.18 6.82
C PRO A 125 -5.30 -31.58 5.47
N ILE A 126 -6.26 -30.92 4.81
CA ILE A 126 -6.05 -30.06 3.64
C ILE A 126 -6.42 -28.60 3.98
N PRO A 127 -5.86 -27.59 3.30
CA PRO A 127 -6.08 -26.18 3.67
C PRO A 127 -7.56 -25.77 3.73
N ASN A 128 -8.35 -26.24 2.77
CA ASN A 128 -9.80 -25.99 2.72
C ASN A 128 -10.51 -27.11 1.97
N PHE A 129 -11.73 -27.43 2.41
CA PHE A 129 -12.70 -28.18 1.63
C PHE A 129 -14.01 -27.40 1.56
N THR A 130 -14.44 -27.04 0.36
CA THR A 130 -15.71 -26.36 0.12
C THR A 130 -16.49 -27.05 -0.99
N THR A 131 -17.79 -27.22 -0.80
CA THR A 131 -18.70 -27.78 -1.80
C THR A 131 -20.09 -27.15 -1.69
N ALA A 132 -20.72 -26.96 -2.84
CA ALA A 132 -22.10 -26.51 -2.97
C ALA A 132 -22.78 -27.35 -4.03
N GLY A 133 -23.45 -28.42 -3.60
CA GLY A 133 -24.01 -29.40 -4.54
C GLY A 133 -24.81 -30.46 -3.81
N THR A 134 -24.86 -31.67 -4.37
CA THR A 134 -25.44 -32.83 -3.69
C THR A 134 -24.40 -33.54 -2.83
N GLY A 135 -24.84 -34.33 -1.85
CA GLY A 135 -23.94 -35.20 -1.08
C GLY A 135 -23.10 -36.14 -1.96
N ALA A 136 -23.62 -36.58 -3.10
CA ALA A 136 -22.87 -37.38 -4.07
C ALA A 136 -21.74 -36.59 -4.75
N GLN A 137 -22.02 -35.36 -5.17
CA GLN A 137 -21.01 -34.45 -5.74
C GLN A 137 -19.95 -34.06 -4.71
N LEU A 138 -20.36 -33.92 -3.44
CA LEU A 138 -19.44 -33.71 -2.33
C LEU A 138 -18.47 -34.88 -2.20
N LEU A 139 -18.95 -36.13 -2.22
CA LEU A 139 -18.08 -37.31 -2.11
C LEU A 139 -17.08 -37.38 -3.27
N GLU A 140 -17.52 -37.12 -4.49
CA GLU A 140 -16.64 -37.06 -5.67
C GLU A 140 -15.56 -35.98 -5.52
N SER A 141 -15.96 -34.77 -5.11
CA SER A 141 -15.04 -33.66 -4.85
C SER A 141 -14.06 -33.98 -3.73
N ALA A 142 -14.50 -34.68 -2.67
CA ALA A 142 -13.66 -35.11 -1.57
C ALA A 142 -12.60 -36.13 -2.01
N GLY A 143 -12.97 -37.10 -2.86
CA GLY A 143 -12.01 -38.04 -3.43
C GLY A 143 -10.83 -37.34 -4.10
N ARG A 144 -11.11 -36.30 -4.90
CA ARG A 144 -10.08 -35.46 -5.55
C ARG A 144 -9.31 -34.59 -4.54
N ALA A 145 -10.01 -33.85 -3.69
CA ALA A 145 -9.41 -32.89 -2.76
C ALA A 145 -8.42 -33.53 -1.77
N PHE A 146 -8.73 -34.75 -1.29
CA PHE A 146 -7.86 -35.50 -0.39
C PHE A 146 -6.84 -36.40 -1.12
N GLY A 147 -6.86 -36.42 -2.45
CA GLY A 147 -5.99 -37.23 -3.29
C GLY A 147 -6.15 -38.73 -3.05
N ILE A 148 -7.39 -39.21 -2.89
CA ILE A 148 -7.68 -40.60 -2.52
C ILE A 148 -7.60 -41.50 -3.77
N PRO A 149 -6.63 -42.43 -3.87
CA PRO A 149 -6.46 -43.25 -5.07
C PRO A 149 -7.65 -44.17 -5.30
N GLY A 150 -8.21 -44.17 -6.52
CA GLY A 150 -9.35 -45.02 -6.86
C GLY A 150 -10.54 -44.83 -5.91
N PHE A 151 -10.83 -43.57 -5.53
CA PHE A 151 -11.93 -43.24 -4.64
C PHE A 151 -13.25 -43.85 -5.14
N CYS A 152 -13.99 -44.44 -4.21
CA CYS A 152 -15.33 -44.95 -4.45
C CYS A 152 -16.19 -44.79 -3.20
N TRP A 153 -17.50 -44.81 -3.40
CA TRP A 153 -18.44 -44.90 -2.31
C TRP A 153 -19.61 -45.79 -2.71
N TYR A 154 -20.23 -46.48 -1.76
CA TYR A 154 -21.40 -47.32 -2.03
C TYR A 154 -22.09 -47.70 -0.73
N GLN A 155 -23.39 -47.97 -0.83
CA GLN A 155 -24.13 -48.51 0.30
C GLN A 155 -23.89 -50.01 0.46
N GLN A 156 -23.48 -50.38 1.67
CA GLN A 156 -23.36 -51.76 2.11
C GLN A 156 -24.74 -52.36 2.39
N PRO A 157 -24.87 -53.70 2.39
CA PRO A 157 -26.13 -54.37 2.65
C PRO A 157 -26.83 -53.93 3.93
N ASP A 158 -26.10 -53.64 4.99
CA ASP A 158 -26.62 -53.21 6.30
C ASP A 158 -27.13 -51.75 6.31
N GLY A 159 -26.89 -50.98 5.25
CA GLY A 159 -27.30 -49.58 5.11
C GLY A 159 -26.17 -48.58 5.38
N HIS A 160 -25.01 -49.02 5.88
CA HIS A 160 -23.85 -48.14 6.03
C HIS A 160 -23.25 -47.77 4.66
N ILE A 161 -22.65 -46.59 4.55
CA ILE A 161 -22.02 -46.13 3.30
C ILE A 161 -20.51 -46.20 3.45
N TYR A 162 -19.86 -47.01 2.64
CA TYR A 162 -18.41 -46.96 2.51
C TYR A 162 -18.01 -45.72 1.70
N ALA A 163 -16.98 -45.00 2.12
CA ALA A 163 -16.37 -43.94 1.33
C ALA A 163 -14.84 -43.98 1.51
N GLY A 164 -14.09 -44.14 0.42
CA GLY A 164 -12.62 -44.24 0.47
C GLY A 164 -12.02 -44.88 -0.78
N SER A 165 -10.71 -45.15 -0.72
CA SER A 165 -9.98 -45.83 -1.78
C SER A 165 -10.53 -47.23 -2.00
N TYR A 166 -10.68 -47.63 -3.26
CA TYR A 166 -11.09 -48.99 -3.61
C TYR A 166 -10.20 -50.08 -2.96
N GLN A 167 -8.90 -49.85 -2.84
CA GLN A 167 -7.95 -50.79 -2.23
C GLN A 167 -8.20 -51.03 -0.74
N HIS A 168 -8.85 -50.08 -0.05
CA HIS A 168 -9.25 -50.23 1.35
C HIS A 168 -10.71 -50.67 1.50
N SER A 169 -11.39 -50.95 0.40
CA SER A 169 -12.77 -51.40 0.40
C SER A 169 -12.86 -52.90 0.64
N ARG A 170 -14.04 -53.41 1.03
CA ARG A 170 -14.26 -54.86 1.21
C ARG A 170 -14.07 -55.70 -0.05
N TRP A 171 -13.98 -55.07 -1.23
CA TRP A 171 -13.82 -55.75 -2.52
C TRP A 171 -12.36 -56.01 -2.87
N ALA A 172 -11.43 -55.24 -2.31
CA ALA A 172 -10.01 -55.44 -2.54
C ALA A 172 -9.60 -56.86 -2.11
N GLY A 173 -8.92 -57.57 -3.00
CA GLY A 173 -8.48 -58.96 -2.77
C GLY A 173 -9.60 -60.02 -2.79
N ARG A 174 -10.84 -59.68 -3.15
CA ARG A 174 -11.97 -60.62 -3.24
C ARG A 174 -12.49 -60.77 -4.66
N SER A 175 -11.62 -61.20 -5.57
CA SER A 175 -12.01 -61.50 -6.95
C SER A 175 -12.89 -62.73 -7.02
N VAL A 176 -13.97 -62.65 -7.80
CA VAL A 176 -14.85 -63.77 -8.11
C VAL A 176 -14.59 -64.20 -9.55
N THR A 177 -14.30 -65.48 -9.74
CA THR A 177 -14.23 -66.09 -11.07
C THR A 177 -15.56 -66.80 -11.33
N ILE A 178 -16.21 -66.48 -12.44
CA ILE A 178 -17.45 -67.12 -12.88
C ILE A 178 -17.13 -67.92 -14.15
N GLU A 179 -17.35 -69.23 -14.08
CA GLU A 179 -17.19 -70.15 -15.20
C GLU A 179 -18.22 -69.86 -16.31
N GLN A 180 -17.80 -70.00 -17.57
CA GLN A 180 -18.62 -69.67 -18.74
C GLN A 180 -19.94 -70.46 -18.80
N ASP A 181 -19.96 -71.69 -18.26
CA ASP A 181 -21.13 -72.59 -18.30
C ASP A 181 -22.34 -72.07 -17.50
N ILE A 182 -22.14 -71.08 -16.62
CA ILE A 182 -23.18 -70.46 -15.78
C ILE A 182 -23.70 -69.15 -16.40
N THR A 183 -23.12 -68.73 -17.54
CA THR A 183 -23.42 -67.43 -18.17
C THR A 183 -24.39 -67.61 -19.33
N SER A 184 -25.56 -66.96 -19.25
CA SER A 184 -26.53 -66.95 -20.36
C SER A 184 -26.30 -65.71 -21.20
N ALA A 185 -25.57 -65.86 -22.31
CA ALA A 185 -25.21 -64.82 -23.27
C ALA A 185 -24.27 -63.72 -22.70
N GLN A 186 -22.98 -63.84 -23.03
CA GLN A 186 -22.08 -62.69 -23.05
C GLN A 186 -22.42 -61.90 -24.33
N ALA A 187 -23.19 -60.83 -24.20
CA ALA A 187 -23.29 -59.87 -25.30
C ALA A 187 -21.88 -59.29 -25.53
N ALA A 188 -21.52 -58.98 -26.78
CA ALA A 188 -20.20 -58.45 -27.17
C ALA A 188 -19.93 -57.03 -26.61
N GLY A 189 -19.99 -56.85 -25.29
CA GLY A 189 -19.93 -55.57 -24.58
C GLY A 189 -19.49 -55.72 -23.13
N ASN A 190 -19.50 -54.61 -22.39
CA ASN A 190 -19.03 -54.53 -20.99
C ASN A 190 -20.08 -55.01 -19.97
N ASN A 191 -20.84 -56.07 -20.28
CA ASN A 191 -21.84 -56.64 -19.38
C ASN A 191 -21.84 -58.18 -19.37
N LEU A 192 -22.41 -58.77 -18.31
CA LEU A 192 -22.48 -60.20 -18.09
C LEU A 192 -23.76 -60.58 -17.32
N THR A 193 -24.55 -61.51 -17.86
CA THR A 193 -25.77 -62.02 -17.19
C THR A 193 -25.47 -63.32 -16.45
N ILE A 194 -25.87 -63.38 -15.18
CA ILE A 194 -25.65 -64.53 -14.29
C ILE A 194 -26.91 -64.83 -13.44
N PRO A 195 -27.03 -66.03 -12.85
CA PRO A 195 -27.96 -66.27 -11.76
C PRO A 195 -27.72 -65.31 -10.59
N ALA A 196 -28.78 -64.89 -9.92
CA ALA A 196 -28.70 -63.93 -8.83
C ALA A 196 -27.82 -64.40 -7.67
N SER A 197 -26.76 -63.65 -7.36
CA SER A 197 -25.87 -63.94 -6.23
C SER A 197 -25.93 -62.83 -5.19
N PRO A 198 -26.29 -63.11 -3.93
CA PRO A 198 -26.29 -62.10 -2.86
C PRO A 198 -24.90 -61.51 -2.59
N LEU A 199 -23.83 -62.20 -3.00
CA LEU A 199 -22.44 -61.81 -2.73
C LEU A 199 -21.89 -60.82 -3.76
N ILE A 200 -22.52 -60.70 -4.94
CA ILE A 200 -22.07 -59.81 -6.01
C ILE A 200 -22.85 -58.50 -5.95
N ARG A 201 -22.11 -57.40 -5.81
CA ARG A 201 -22.63 -56.02 -5.76
C ARG A 201 -21.67 -55.10 -6.51
N PRO A 202 -22.07 -53.84 -6.81
CA PRO A 202 -21.15 -52.87 -7.38
C PRO A 202 -19.89 -52.71 -6.52
N GLY A 203 -18.74 -52.68 -7.19
CA GLY A 203 -17.40 -52.72 -6.62
C GLY A 203 -16.73 -54.09 -6.67
N ALA A 204 -17.48 -55.20 -6.78
CA ALA A 204 -16.88 -56.54 -6.88
C ALA A 204 -15.97 -56.67 -8.12
N LEU A 205 -14.86 -57.39 -7.99
CA LEU A 205 -14.02 -57.79 -9.11
C LEU A 205 -14.52 -59.13 -9.65
N VAL A 206 -15.11 -59.15 -10.84
CA VAL A 206 -15.63 -60.36 -11.48
C VAL A 206 -14.87 -60.60 -12.78
N ASN A 207 -14.22 -61.75 -12.92
CA ASN A 207 -13.38 -62.09 -14.07
C ASN A 207 -12.36 -60.97 -14.41
N GLY A 208 -11.77 -60.33 -13.39
CA GLY A 208 -10.82 -59.23 -13.52
C GLY A 208 -11.42 -57.85 -13.80
N ASN A 209 -12.74 -57.72 -13.95
CA ASN A 209 -13.40 -56.44 -14.19
C ASN A 209 -14.10 -55.92 -12.93
N GLN A 210 -13.92 -54.63 -12.62
CA GLN A 210 -14.60 -53.99 -11.49
C GLN A 210 -16.03 -53.63 -11.90
N ILE A 211 -17.00 -54.27 -11.27
CA ILE A 211 -18.42 -54.07 -11.58
C ILE A 211 -18.85 -52.68 -11.09
N THR A 212 -19.41 -51.86 -11.97
CA THR A 212 -19.91 -50.53 -11.66
C THR A 212 -21.43 -50.50 -11.50
N ARG A 213 -22.15 -51.48 -12.04
CA ARG A 213 -23.61 -51.57 -11.93
C ARG A 213 -24.09 -53.01 -11.94
N VAL A 214 -25.11 -53.31 -11.13
CA VAL A 214 -25.77 -54.61 -11.05
C VAL A 214 -27.28 -54.41 -11.20
N GLU A 215 -27.87 -55.00 -12.23
CA GLU A 215 -29.32 -55.03 -12.43
C GLU A 215 -29.85 -56.40 -12.03
N PHE A 216 -30.58 -56.48 -10.93
CA PHE A 216 -31.24 -57.67 -10.44
C PHE A 216 -32.69 -57.70 -10.93
N ASP A 217 -33.08 -58.81 -11.56
CA ASP A 217 -34.43 -59.02 -12.09
C ASP A 217 -34.88 -60.43 -11.71
N GLY A 218 -35.69 -60.53 -10.64
CA GLY A 218 -36.27 -61.77 -10.15
C GLY A 218 -35.24 -62.81 -9.70
N THR A 219 -34.68 -63.57 -10.64
CA THR A 219 -33.74 -64.68 -10.38
C THR A 219 -32.40 -64.52 -11.08
N SER A 220 -32.22 -63.44 -11.83
CA SER A 220 -31.02 -63.15 -12.62
C SER A 220 -30.41 -61.79 -12.24
N MET A 221 -29.13 -61.61 -12.55
CA MET A 221 -28.43 -60.34 -12.44
C MET A 221 -27.66 -60.03 -13.73
N VAL A 222 -27.66 -58.77 -14.15
CA VAL A 222 -26.78 -58.25 -15.20
C VAL A 222 -25.72 -57.39 -14.55
N LEU A 223 -24.47 -57.80 -14.66
CA LEU A 223 -23.30 -57.08 -14.17
C LEU A 223 -22.76 -56.20 -15.31
N THR A 224 -22.42 -54.95 -15.01
CA THR A 224 -21.85 -54.00 -15.97
C THR A 224 -20.59 -53.38 -15.39
N TRP A 225 -19.56 -53.18 -16.21
CA TRP A 225 -18.31 -52.51 -15.85
C TRP A 225 -17.91 -51.43 -16.85
N ALA A 226 -16.98 -50.55 -16.47
CA ALA A 226 -16.38 -49.60 -17.40
C ALA A 226 -15.40 -50.31 -18.34
N GLY A 227 -15.59 -50.18 -19.66
CA GLY A 227 -14.62 -50.69 -20.64
C GLY A 227 -13.34 -49.88 -20.63
N LYS A 228 -12.25 -50.44 -21.18
CA LYS A 228 -10.96 -49.73 -21.32
C LYS A 228 -11.00 -48.53 -22.28
N GLN A 229 -12.02 -48.43 -23.13
CA GLN A 229 -12.18 -47.33 -24.07
C GLN A 229 -13.15 -46.28 -23.52
N LYS A 230 -12.80 -45.01 -23.74
CA LYS A 230 -13.72 -43.89 -23.53
C LYS A 230 -15.05 -44.15 -24.25
N ALA A 231 -16.16 -43.75 -23.62
CA ALA A 231 -17.48 -43.85 -24.23
C ALA A 231 -17.48 -43.19 -25.61
N ALA A 232 -18.25 -43.72 -26.56
CA ALA A 232 -18.32 -43.16 -27.92
C ALA A 232 -18.70 -41.66 -27.89
N GLN A 233 -19.64 -41.30 -27.02
CA GLN A 233 -20.06 -39.93 -26.78
C GLN A 233 -18.92 -39.04 -26.27
N GLN A 234 -18.11 -39.52 -25.31
CA GLN A 234 -16.98 -38.75 -24.79
C GLN A 234 -15.92 -38.50 -25.88
N ARG A 235 -15.60 -39.52 -26.69
CA ARG A 235 -14.66 -39.34 -27.82
C ARG A 235 -15.17 -38.32 -28.83
N GLN A 236 -16.46 -38.38 -29.16
CA GLN A 236 -17.08 -37.45 -30.09
C GLN A 236 -17.01 -36.01 -29.55
N ILE A 237 -17.27 -35.82 -28.25
CA ILE A 237 -17.15 -34.51 -27.59
C ILE A 237 -15.71 -34.02 -27.63
N GLU A 238 -14.74 -34.82 -27.18
CA GLU A 238 -13.32 -34.44 -27.16
C GLU A 238 -12.75 -34.18 -28.57
N GLN A 239 -13.31 -34.82 -29.61
CA GLN A 239 -12.94 -34.58 -31.00
C GLN A 239 -13.54 -33.26 -31.54
N GLN A 240 -14.79 -32.94 -31.18
CA GLN A 240 -15.45 -31.70 -31.60
C GLN A 240 -14.98 -30.48 -30.80
N PHE A 241 -14.55 -30.70 -29.56
CA PHE A 241 -14.18 -29.71 -28.58
C PHE A 241 -12.81 -30.07 -27.97
N PRO A 242 -11.71 -29.90 -28.72
CA PRO A 242 -10.36 -30.26 -28.25
C PRO A 242 -9.94 -29.49 -26.99
N GLU A 243 -10.50 -28.30 -26.74
CA GLU A 243 -10.30 -27.52 -25.52
C GLU A 243 -10.92 -28.17 -24.28
N LEU A 244 -11.97 -29.00 -24.46
CA LEU A 244 -12.49 -29.84 -23.38
C LEU A 244 -11.54 -31.00 -23.09
N ALA A 245 -10.95 -31.59 -24.12
CA ALA A 245 -9.95 -32.64 -23.98
C ALA A 245 -8.66 -32.15 -23.31
N ALA A 246 -8.23 -30.93 -23.63
CA ALA A 246 -7.04 -30.28 -23.06
C ALA A 246 -7.31 -29.54 -21.73
N GLY A 247 -8.57 -29.42 -21.30
CA GLY A 247 -8.93 -28.76 -20.06
C GLY A 247 -8.78 -27.23 -20.06
N PHE A 248 -8.64 -26.57 -21.21
CA PHE A 248 -8.41 -25.12 -21.30
C PHE A 248 -9.63 -24.27 -20.89
N HIS A 249 -10.80 -24.90 -20.79
CA HIS A 249 -12.01 -24.30 -20.24
C HIS A 249 -11.96 -24.16 -18.71
N LEU A 250 -11.03 -24.85 -18.04
CA LEU A 250 -10.79 -24.75 -16.60
C LEU A 250 -9.64 -23.77 -16.31
N PRO A 251 -9.61 -23.13 -15.13
CA PRO A 251 -8.44 -22.40 -14.69
C PRO A 251 -7.22 -23.33 -14.64
N GLN A 252 -6.17 -22.97 -15.36
CA GLN A 252 -4.90 -23.69 -15.34
C GLN A 252 -3.87 -22.83 -14.61
N LEU A 253 -3.25 -23.39 -13.58
CA LEU A 253 -2.22 -22.68 -12.82
C LEU A 253 -0.84 -22.97 -13.40
N GLY A 254 0.06 -22.01 -13.26
CA GLY A 254 1.46 -22.12 -13.65
C GLY A 254 2.36 -21.36 -12.68
N ILE A 255 3.66 -21.64 -12.74
CA ILE A 255 4.68 -20.92 -11.99
C ILE A 255 5.62 -20.21 -12.96
N VAL A 256 5.91 -18.94 -12.70
CA VAL A 256 6.85 -18.15 -13.51
C VAL A 256 8.25 -18.70 -13.32
N THR A 257 8.98 -18.89 -14.41
CA THR A 257 10.33 -19.45 -14.42
C THR A 257 11.40 -18.41 -14.77
N ALA A 258 11.08 -17.48 -15.67
CA ALA A 258 11.98 -16.41 -16.08
C ALA A 258 11.21 -15.22 -16.66
N THR A 259 11.85 -14.04 -16.68
CA THR A 259 11.40 -12.90 -17.48
C THR A 259 11.86 -13.08 -18.92
N ALA A 260 10.96 -12.92 -19.90
CA ALA A 260 11.26 -13.26 -21.29
C ALA A 260 12.12 -12.21 -22.00
N ASP A 261 11.87 -10.92 -21.75
CA ASP A 261 12.55 -9.80 -22.40
C ASP A 261 12.41 -8.51 -21.55
N GLN A 262 13.03 -7.43 -22.01
CA GLN A 262 12.87 -6.08 -21.46
C GLN A 262 12.27 -5.12 -22.51
N ALA A 263 11.62 -4.06 -22.03
CA ALA A 263 11.03 -3.02 -22.87
C ALA A 263 11.77 -1.69 -22.70
N SER A 264 11.81 -0.89 -23.77
CA SER A 264 12.23 0.51 -23.78
C SER A 264 11.12 1.38 -24.38
N ALA A 265 11.10 2.68 -24.06
CA ALA A 265 10.08 3.61 -24.54
C ALA A 265 9.93 3.57 -26.08
N GLY A 266 8.69 3.65 -26.57
CA GLY A 266 8.35 3.56 -28.00
C GLY A 266 8.44 2.17 -28.63
N GLN A 267 8.92 1.14 -27.92
CA GLN A 267 8.97 -0.21 -28.47
C GLN A 267 7.58 -0.87 -28.48
N LEU A 268 7.24 -1.49 -29.60
CA LEU A 268 6.01 -2.26 -29.72
C LEU A 268 6.08 -3.55 -28.89
N ASN A 269 4.97 -3.86 -28.22
CA ASN A 269 4.71 -5.15 -27.59
C ASN A 269 3.67 -5.90 -28.45
N ASP A 270 4.12 -6.90 -29.20
CA ASP A 270 3.30 -7.63 -30.16
C ASP A 270 3.50 -9.16 -30.03
N PRO A 271 2.65 -10.00 -30.66
CA PRO A 271 2.79 -11.45 -30.55
C PRO A 271 4.10 -12.03 -31.12
N TYR A 272 4.78 -11.31 -32.02
CA TYR A 272 6.06 -11.76 -32.58
C TYR A 272 7.22 -11.50 -31.60
N ARG A 273 7.16 -10.40 -30.85
CA ARG A 273 8.08 -10.09 -29.76
C ARG A 273 7.32 -9.54 -28.54
N PRO A 274 6.74 -10.42 -27.71
CA PRO A 274 6.03 -10.01 -26.51
C PRO A 274 7.05 -9.62 -25.43
N ARG A 275 7.32 -8.32 -25.34
CA ARG A 275 8.33 -7.76 -24.43
C ARG A 275 7.89 -7.80 -22.99
N TYR A 276 6.60 -7.56 -22.75
CA TYR A 276 5.99 -7.63 -21.42
C TYR A 276 5.42 -9.04 -21.20
N ALA A 277 6.32 -10.00 -21.05
CA ALA A 277 6.01 -11.42 -20.96
C ALA A 277 6.98 -12.18 -20.06
N VAL A 278 6.57 -13.37 -19.63
CA VAL A 278 7.35 -14.28 -18.78
C VAL A 278 7.17 -15.73 -19.23
N ASP A 279 8.14 -16.57 -18.90
CA ASP A 279 8.09 -18.01 -19.16
C ASP A 279 7.35 -18.73 -18.02
N VAL A 280 6.44 -19.64 -18.33
CA VAL A 280 5.55 -20.28 -17.35
C VAL A 280 5.57 -21.80 -17.46
N GLN A 281 5.84 -22.48 -16.35
CA GLN A 281 5.66 -23.93 -16.22
C GLN A 281 4.27 -24.23 -15.66
N GLN A 282 3.45 -24.98 -16.40
CA GLN A 282 2.12 -25.39 -15.93
C GLN A 282 2.21 -26.32 -14.71
N LEU A 283 1.21 -26.22 -13.82
CA LEU A 283 1.02 -27.08 -12.66
C LEU A 283 -0.11 -28.10 -12.91
N ASN A 284 0.02 -29.28 -12.32
CA ASN A 284 -1.05 -30.27 -12.27
C ASN A 284 -2.09 -29.95 -11.19
N GLU A 285 -3.16 -30.76 -11.08
CA GLU A 285 -4.26 -30.55 -10.12
C GLU A 285 -3.81 -30.52 -8.65
N ASN A 286 -2.62 -31.04 -8.34
CA ASN A 286 -2.04 -31.04 -7.00
C ASN A 286 -1.07 -29.87 -6.76
N GLY A 287 -0.98 -28.92 -7.69
CA GLY A 287 -0.11 -27.75 -7.60
C GLY A 287 1.38 -28.04 -7.80
N LYS A 288 1.75 -29.22 -8.32
CA LYS A 288 3.14 -29.55 -8.66
C LYS A 288 3.42 -29.25 -10.13
N PRO A 289 4.66 -28.87 -10.50
CA PRO A 289 5.05 -28.73 -11.90
C PRO A 289 4.67 -29.96 -12.72
N ASP A 290 3.95 -29.74 -13.81
CA ASP A 290 3.58 -30.78 -14.76
C ASP A 290 4.72 -31.00 -15.75
N THR A 291 5.55 -32.01 -15.49
CA THR A 291 6.72 -32.31 -16.32
C THR A 291 6.38 -32.90 -17.69
N GLU A 292 5.12 -33.27 -17.92
CA GLU A 292 4.67 -33.75 -19.23
C GLU A 292 4.35 -32.59 -20.18
N VAL A 293 4.19 -31.37 -19.65
CA VAL A 293 3.91 -30.15 -20.41
C VAL A 293 5.18 -29.29 -20.52
N PRO A 294 5.59 -28.85 -21.73
CA PRO A 294 6.73 -27.97 -21.89
C PRO A 294 6.49 -26.60 -21.26
N VAL A 295 7.58 -25.88 -20.96
CA VAL A 295 7.49 -24.48 -20.53
C VAL A 295 6.87 -23.64 -21.64
N PHE A 296 5.84 -22.88 -21.29
CA PHE A 296 5.26 -21.88 -22.18
C PHE A 296 6.18 -20.67 -22.22
N MET A 297 6.76 -20.39 -23.38
CA MET A 297 7.70 -19.29 -23.56
C MET A 297 6.97 -17.98 -23.81
N ALA A 298 7.46 -16.91 -23.20
CA ALA A 298 7.03 -15.53 -23.44
C ALA A 298 5.50 -15.34 -23.38
N VAL A 299 4.88 -15.87 -22.33
CA VAL A 299 3.46 -15.69 -22.04
C VAL A 299 3.20 -14.24 -21.62
N PRO A 300 2.32 -13.50 -22.32
CA PRO A 300 2.03 -12.10 -22.00
C PRO A 300 1.52 -11.91 -20.56
N VAL A 301 2.08 -10.90 -19.88
CA VAL A 301 1.66 -10.49 -18.53
C VAL A 301 0.50 -9.49 -18.66
N PRO A 302 -0.55 -9.56 -17.80
CA PRO A 302 -1.66 -8.63 -17.86
C PRO A 302 -1.21 -7.22 -17.45
N VAL A 303 -1.71 -6.21 -18.16
CA VAL A 303 -1.61 -4.80 -17.75
C VAL A 303 -2.89 -4.49 -16.98
N LEU A 304 -2.78 -4.15 -15.69
CA LEU A 304 -3.93 -4.00 -14.79
C LEU A 304 -4.90 -2.90 -15.26
N PHE A 305 -4.37 -1.72 -15.53
CA PHE A 305 -5.07 -0.59 -16.15
C PHE A 305 -4.04 0.11 -17.05
N GLY A 306 -4.38 0.42 -18.29
CA GLY A 306 -3.39 0.95 -19.23
C GLY A 306 -3.91 1.28 -20.62
N GLY A 307 -2.95 1.65 -21.47
CA GLY A 307 -3.08 2.06 -22.88
C GLY A 307 -1.67 2.21 -23.48
N PRO A 308 -1.52 2.67 -24.74
CA PRO A 308 -0.20 2.94 -25.30
C PRO A 308 0.62 3.88 -24.40
N GLU A 309 1.76 3.39 -23.91
CA GLU A 309 2.66 4.09 -22.96
C GLU A 309 2.02 4.49 -21.61
N GLN A 310 0.93 3.83 -21.22
CA GLN A 310 0.20 4.12 -19.98
C GLN A 310 -0.07 2.84 -19.18
N GLY A 311 -0.05 2.95 -17.85
CA GLY A 311 -0.48 1.89 -16.94
C GLY A 311 0.50 1.57 -15.82
N GLN A 312 0.15 0.55 -15.02
CA GLN A 312 1.04 -0.01 -13.98
C GLN A 312 1.69 -1.29 -14.50
N TYR A 313 3.02 -1.27 -14.62
CA TYR A 313 3.82 -2.37 -15.14
C TYR A 313 4.73 -2.92 -14.03
N GLN A 314 4.65 -4.21 -13.80
CA GLN A 314 5.48 -4.94 -12.83
C GLN A 314 5.65 -6.37 -13.33
N TYR A 315 6.88 -6.76 -13.68
CA TYR A 315 7.14 -8.15 -14.02
C TYR A 315 6.96 -9.03 -12.78
N PRO A 316 6.21 -10.14 -12.87
CA PRO A 316 6.21 -11.14 -11.81
C PRO A 316 7.58 -11.80 -11.73
N HIS A 317 8.07 -12.00 -10.50
CA HIS A 317 9.36 -12.65 -10.28
C HIS A 317 9.27 -14.16 -10.55
N PRO A 318 10.39 -14.82 -10.89
CA PRO A 318 10.45 -16.28 -10.89
C PRO A 318 9.95 -16.87 -9.57
N GLY A 319 9.11 -17.90 -9.64
CA GLY A 319 8.41 -18.48 -8.50
C GLY A 319 7.00 -17.94 -8.28
N THR A 320 6.59 -16.86 -8.96
CA THR A 320 5.23 -16.32 -8.88
C THR A 320 4.20 -17.30 -9.46
N LEU A 321 3.13 -17.55 -8.70
CA LEU A 321 1.98 -18.34 -9.14
C LEU A 321 1.07 -17.50 -10.04
N VAL A 322 0.69 -18.05 -11.19
CA VAL A 322 -0.15 -17.38 -12.20
C VAL A 322 -1.27 -18.29 -12.68
N GLU A 323 -2.37 -17.69 -13.11
CA GLU A 323 -3.43 -18.34 -13.87
C GLU A 323 -3.20 -18.12 -15.37
N LEU A 324 -3.16 -19.21 -16.13
CA LEU A 324 -3.10 -19.22 -17.58
C LEU A 324 -4.51 -19.18 -18.17
N GLY A 325 -4.71 -18.25 -19.11
CA GLY A 325 -5.81 -18.26 -20.06
C GLY A 325 -5.32 -18.65 -21.45
N PHE A 326 -6.19 -19.28 -22.23
CA PHE A 326 -5.93 -19.66 -23.62
C PHE A 326 -6.93 -18.96 -24.52
N ALA A 327 -6.47 -17.96 -25.28
CA ALA A 327 -7.37 -17.18 -26.12
C ALA A 327 -8.05 -18.11 -27.14
N PHE A 328 -9.38 -18.01 -27.25
CA PHE A 328 -10.20 -18.86 -28.13
C PHE A 328 -10.06 -20.38 -27.87
N GLY A 329 -9.57 -20.80 -26.71
CA GLY A 329 -9.29 -22.20 -26.40
C GLY A 329 -8.07 -22.77 -27.13
N ARG A 330 -7.18 -21.91 -27.64
CA ARG A 330 -5.99 -22.31 -28.39
C ARG A 330 -4.74 -22.42 -27.53
N ALA A 331 -4.06 -23.56 -27.62
CA ALA A 331 -2.81 -23.82 -26.89
C ALA A 331 -1.66 -22.87 -27.28
N ASP A 332 -1.66 -22.35 -28.52
CA ASP A 332 -0.62 -21.45 -29.04
C ASP A 332 -0.84 -19.97 -28.67
N GLN A 333 -1.93 -19.65 -27.98
CA GLN A 333 -2.24 -18.29 -27.52
C GLN A 333 -2.46 -18.24 -26.00
N PRO A 334 -1.47 -18.67 -25.20
CA PRO A 334 -1.53 -18.52 -23.76
C PRO A 334 -1.35 -17.05 -23.39
N PHE A 335 -1.99 -16.63 -22.29
CA PHE A 335 -1.73 -15.36 -21.64
C PHE A 335 -1.93 -15.53 -20.14
N ILE A 336 -1.26 -14.71 -19.33
CA ILE A 336 -1.54 -14.69 -17.89
C ILE A 336 -2.84 -13.91 -17.68
N ARG A 337 -3.84 -14.58 -17.11
CA ARG A 337 -5.10 -13.95 -16.74
C ARG A 337 -5.00 -13.25 -15.40
N THR A 338 -4.34 -13.90 -14.44
CA THR A 338 -4.26 -13.45 -13.05
C THR A 338 -2.89 -13.78 -12.46
N VAL A 339 -2.29 -12.82 -11.75
CA VAL A 339 -1.12 -13.07 -10.88
C VAL A 339 -1.64 -13.32 -9.47
N LEU A 340 -1.26 -14.44 -8.86
CA LEU A 340 -1.75 -14.85 -7.55
C LEU A 340 -0.68 -14.59 -6.47
N GLY A 341 -1.02 -13.83 -5.44
CA GLY A 341 -0.15 -13.53 -4.30
C GLY A 341 0.03 -14.68 -3.28
N SER A 342 -0.27 -15.91 -3.68
CA SER A 342 -0.19 -17.09 -2.81
C SER A 342 1.26 -17.53 -2.60
N GLY A 343 1.62 -17.86 -1.36
CA GLY A 343 2.97 -18.33 -1.02
C GLY A 343 4.01 -17.21 -0.86
N TRP A 344 3.58 -15.95 -0.85
CA TRP A 344 4.45 -14.80 -0.65
C TRP A 344 4.43 -14.34 0.81
N PRO A 345 5.54 -13.80 1.34
CA PRO A 345 5.46 -12.92 2.48
C PRO A 345 4.69 -11.65 2.06
N LEU A 346 3.61 -11.36 2.77
CA LEU A 346 2.84 -10.14 2.53
C LEU A 346 3.47 -8.97 3.31
N PRO A 347 3.39 -7.73 2.78
CA PRO A 347 3.69 -6.56 3.59
C PRO A 347 2.67 -6.41 4.73
N ASP A 348 3.04 -5.67 5.78
CA ASP A 348 2.07 -5.25 6.79
C ASP A 348 0.99 -4.39 6.10
N ILE A 349 -0.25 -4.87 6.12
CA ILE A 349 -1.39 -4.17 5.52
C ILE A 349 -2.64 -4.42 6.38
N GLN A 350 -3.35 -3.34 6.71
CA GLN A 350 -4.59 -3.40 7.47
C GLN A 350 -5.82 -3.28 6.55
N PRO A 351 -6.98 -3.82 6.96
CA PRO A 351 -8.23 -3.61 6.23
C PRO A 351 -8.51 -2.11 6.03
N GLY A 352 -8.79 -1.71 4.79
CA GLY A 352 -9.08 -0.32 4.42
C GLY A 352 -7.86 0.48 3.93
N GLU A 353 -6.64 -0.04 4.08
CA GLU A 353 -5.43 0.61 3.55
C GLU A 353 -5.28 0.45 2.03
N GLN A 354 -4.60 1.40 1.42
CA GLN A 354 -4.06 1.27 0.05
C GLN A 354 -2.54 1.29 0.10
N LEU A 355 -1.90 0.27 -0.45
CA LEU A 355 -0.45 0.11 -0.41
C LEU A 355 0.10 -0.29 -1.79
N THR A 356 1.04 0.51 -2.28
CA THR A 356 1.94 0.13 -3.38
C THR A 356 3.35 0.06 -2.82
N GLN A 357 3.98 -1.12 -2.87
CA GLN A 357 5.24 -1.38 -2.17
C GLN A 357 6.20 -2.19 -3.04
N GLN A 358 7.47 -1.78 -3.07
CA GLN A 358 8.57 -2.55 -3.67
C GLN A 358 9.36 -3.33 -2.59
N ARG A 359 9.62 -2.69 -1.44
CA ARG A 359 10.20 -3.29 -0.22
C ARG A 359 9.74 -2.48 1.00
N ALA A 360 10.00 -2.95 2.22
CA ALA A 360 9.44 -2.35 3.44
C ALA A 360 9.74 -0.85 3.59
N GLU A 361 10.90 -0.38 3.11
CA GLU A 361 11.35 1.01 3.19
C GLU A 361 10.95 1.85 1.97
N VAL A 362 10.38 1.23 0.92
CA VAL A 362 10.04 1.88 -0.36
C VAL A 362 8.58 1.60 -0.72
N TYR A 363 7.72 2.55 -0.39
CA TYR A 363 6.28 2.41 -0.53
C TYR A 363 5.54 3.74 -0.72
N ARG A 364 4.31 3.63 -1.22
CA ARG A 364 3.26 4.64 -1.09
C ARG A 364 2.07 4.03 -0.36
N ARG A 365 1.66 4.66 0.72
CA ARG A 365 0.60 4.17 1.60
C ARG A 365 -0.45 5.26 1.83
N THR A 366 -1.71 4.84 1.83
CA THR A 366 -2.84 5.60 2.38
C THR A 366 -3.41 4.77 3.51
N ASP A 367 -3.41 5.31 4.72
CA ASP A 367 -3.99 4.63 5.89
C ASP A 367 -5.53 4.79 5.94
N PRO A 368 -6.24 4.10 6.85
CA PRO A 368 -7.70 4.20 6.92
C PRO A 368 -8.21 5.59 7.35
N ALA A 369 -7.35 6.43 7.96
CA ALA A 369 -7.67 7.81 8.32
C ALA A 369 -7.48 8.79 7.15
N GLY A 370 -6.90 8.32 6.03
CA GLY A 370 -6.61 9.13 4.84
C GLY A 370 -5.23 9.78 4.86
N ASN A 371 -4.35 9.41 5.81
CA ASN A 371 -2.98 9.92 5.79
C ASN A 371 -2.21 9.30 4.63
N HIS A 372 -1.54 10.12 3.85
CA HIS A 372 -0.70 9.67 2.74
C HIS A 372 0.79 9.73 3.12
N THR A 373 1.51 8.64 2.88
CA THR A 373 2.97 8.56 3.09
C THR A 373 3.64 8.03 1.83
N ALA A 374 4.69 8.71 1.37
CA ALA A 374 5.59 8.24 0.34
C ALA A 374 7.00 8.13 0.94
N ALA A 375 7.53 6.90 1.00
CA ALA A 375 8.84 6.61 1.58
C ALA A 375 9.78 6.04 0.51
N THR A 376 11.04 6.46 0.56
CA THR A 376 12.14 5.93 -0.25
C THR A 376 13.45 6.08 0.52
N ASP A 377 14.34 5.12 0.35
CA ASP A 377 15.72 5.13 0.84
C ASP A 377 16.70 5.69 -0.20
N GLN A 378 16.18 6.19 -1.33
CA GLN A 378 16.92 6.78 -2.44
C GLN A 378 16.36 8.16 -2.81
N LEU A 379 16.58 8.62 -4.04
CA LEU A 379 16.10 9.90 -4.54
C LEU A 379 14.58 9.90 -4.76
N LEU A 380 13.89 10.91 -4.21
CA LEU A 380 12.55 11.32 -4.64
C LEU A 380 12.68 12.59 -5.50
N ARG A 381 12.15 12.56 -6.74
CA ARG A 381 12.20 13.71 -7.67
C ARG A 381 10.80 14.08 -8.15
N HIS A 382 10.43 15.34 -8.00
CA HIS A 382 9.24 15.92 -8.62
C HIS A 382 9.67 16.73 -9.85
N ILE A 383 9.17 16.36 -11.04
CA ILE A 383 9.39 17.08 -12.29
C ILE A 383 8.01 17.47 -12.80
N ALA A 384 7.76 18.77 -12.92
CA ALA A 384 6.48 19.29 -13.36
C ALA A 384 6.68 20.60 -14.12
N ALA A 385 5.76 20.90 -15.05
CA ALA A 385 5.66 22.24 -15.64
C ALA A 385 5.17 23.26 -14.60
N GLN A 386 4.29 22.82 -13.69
CA GLN A 386 3.79 23.59 -12.56
C GLN A 386 3.65 22.66 -11.34
N LEU A 387 4.18 23.07 -10.20
CA LEU A 387 4.02 22.40 -8.91
C LEU A 387 3.33 23.39 -7.95
N GLN A 388 2.15 23.03 -7.46
CA GLN A 388 1.39 23.83 -6.50
C GLN A 388 1.19 22.99 -5.23
N GLN A 389 1.42 23.62 -4.08
CA GLN A 389 1.29 23.00 -2.77
C GLN A 389 0.51 23.95 -1.88
N GLU A 390 -0.55 23.44 -1.25
CA GLU A 390 -1.42 24.20 -0.35
C GLU A 390 -1.59 23.40 0.93
N ALA A 391 -1.41 24.07 2.07
CA ALA A 391 -1.57 23.48 3.40
C ALA A 391 -1.87 24.61 4.40
N ASP A 392 -2.68 24.31 5.43
CA ASP A 392 -2.91 25.22 6.56
C ASP A 392 -1.69 25.30 7.48
N ASP A 393 -0.97 24.19 7.65
CA ASP A 393 0.30 24.10 8.36
C ASP A 393 1.31 23.30 7.53
N TYR A 394 2.49 23.87 7.30
CA TYR A 394 3.59 23.24 6.56
C TYR A 394 4.85 23.24 7.41
N GLN A 395 5.34 22.04 7.75
CA GLN A 395 6.55 21.85 8.52
C GLN A 395 7.58 21.10 7.68
N GLY A 396 8.78 21.66 7.56
CA GLY A 396 9.91 21.04 6.87
C GLY A 396 11.11 20.92 7.81
N GLN A 397 11.73 19.73 7.84
CA GLN A 397 12.99 19.49 8.55
C GLN A 397 14.01 18.98 7.55
N PHE A 398 15.13 19.70 7.41
CA PHE A 398 16.14 19.43 6.39
C PHE A 398 17.53 19.47 7.01
N GLY A 399 18.42 18.57 6.58
CA GLY A 399 19.84 18.68 6.91
C GLY A 399 20.53 19.80 6.15
N SER A 400 20.14 20.01 4.88
CA SER A 400 20.58 21.12 4.02
C SER A 400 19.44 21.53 3.11
N HIS A 401 19.34 22.83 2.82
CA HIS A 401 18.36 23.39 1.89
C HIS A 401 19.06 24.36 0.96
N HIS A 402 18.96 24.12 -0.35
CA HIS A 402 19.53 24.95 -1.39
C HIS A 402 18.48 25.19 -2.47
N LEU A 403 18.26 26.46 -2.81
CA LEU A 403 17.29 26.87 -3.80
C LEU A 403 18.00 27.70 -4.88
N THR A 404 17.87 27.28 -6.14
CA THR A 404 18.32 28.05 -7.31
C THR A 404 17.09 28.47 -8.10
N VAL A 405 16.87 29.77 -8.22
CA VAL A 405 15.76 30.35 -8.99
C VAL A 405 16.34 31.09 -10.18
N ALA A 406 15.97 30.66 -11.40
CA ALA A 406 16.51 31.23 -12.63
C ALA A 406 15.88 32.58 -13.02
N GLN A 407 14.75 32.94 -12.40
CA GLN A 407 13.99 34.16 -12.66
C GLN A 407 13.71 34.85 -11.31
N HIS A 408 12.44 35.08 -10.97
CA HIS A 408 12.05 35.79 -9.76
C HIS A 408 11.66 34.84 -8.63
N SER A 409 12.02 35.21 -7.40
CA SER A 409 11.57 34.57 -6.16
C SER A 409 10.85 35.63 -5.33
N THR A 410 9.57 35.43 -5.06
CA THR A 410 8.74 36.35 -4.28
C THR A 410 8.24 35.63 -3.03
N GLU A 411 8.37 36.28 -1.88
CA GLU A 411 7.84 35.79 -0.62
C GLU A 411 6.90 36.85 0.00
N GLU A 412 5.60 36.58 -0.03
CA GLU A 412 4.58 37.43 0.58
C GLU A 412 4.11 36.82 1.89
N VAL A 413 4.44 37.47 3.00
CA VAL A 413 4.10 36.99 4.35
C VAL A 413 3.23 38.03 5.03
N ALA A 414 1.92 37.75 5.12
CA ALA A 414 0.96 38.66 5.76
C ALA A 414 1.18 38.81 7.28
N GLY A 415 1.71 37.75 7.92
CA GLY A 415 2.08 37.74 9.33
C GLY A 415 3.51 38.24 9.56
N ARG A 416 4.32 37.40 10.21
CA ARG A 416 5.73 37.70 10.52
C ARG A 416 6.64 36.72 9.76
N LYS A 417 7.65 37.26 9.08
CA LYS A 417 8.81 36.46 8.63
C LYS A 417 9.94 36.61 9.67
N LEU A 418 10.44 35.47 10.16
CA LEU A 418 11.58 35.41 11.08
C LEU A 418 12.70 34.62 10.41
N ILE A 419 13.90 35.19 10.36
CA ILE A 419 15.11 34.52 9.90
C ILE A 419 16.09 34.53 11.06
N GLU A 420 16.44 33.36 11.55
CA GLU A 420 17.42 33.17 12.62
C GLU A 420 18.54 32.25 12.12
N ALA A 421 19.78 32.71 12.24
CA ALA A 421 20.96 31.91 11.93
C ALA A 421 21.95 32.03 13.10
N LEU A 422 22.43 30.89 13.59
CA LEU A 422 23.50 30.86 14.59
C LEU A 422 24.87 31.27 14.01
N GLY A 423 25.05 31.06 12.70
CA GLY A 423 26.23 31.48 11.96
C GLY A 423 26.06 32.91 11.42
N ALA A 424 26.03 33.04 10.09
CA ALA A 424 25.89 34.31 9.40
C ALA A 424 24.61 34.36 8.57
N ILE A 425 24.14 35.58 8.32
CA ILE A 425 23.16 35.90 7.28
C ILE A 425 23.88 36.79 6.27
N GLU A 426 24.00 36.35 5.03
CA GLU A 426 24.62 37.11 3.94
C GLU A 426 23.56 37.47 2.91
N LEU A 427 23.40 38.78 2.65
CA LEU A 427 22.51 39.31 1.63
C LEU A 427 23.36 40.02 0.59
N LEU A 428 23.40 39.48 -0.61
CA LEU A 428 24.19 39.98 -1.73
C LEU A 428 23.27 40.28 -2.90
N ALA A 429 23.33 41.51 -3.41
CA ALA A 429 22.64 41.93 -4.62
C ALA A 429 23.68 42.39 -5.65
N GLY A 430 23.49 42.02 -6.93
CA GLY A 430 24.35 42.50 -8.01
C GLY A 430 24.00 43.91 -8.49
N ASP A 431 22.82 44.39 -8.12
CA ASP A 431 22.29 45.72 -8.40
C ASP A 431 21.79 46.30 -7.06
N ASP A 432 20.52 46.68 -6.94
CA ASP A 432 19.98 47.27 -5.72
C ASP A 432 19.60 46.24 -4.63
N LEU A 433 19.91 46.57 -3.37
CA LEU A 433 19.32 45.96 -2.17
C LEU A 433 18.50 47.03 -1.44
N GLU A 434 17.18 46.90 -1.46
CA GLU A 434 16.26 47.84 -0.79
C GLU A 434 15.69 47.24 0.50
N LEU A 435 15.82 47.98 1.61
CA LEU A 435 15.25 47.63 2.91
C LEU A 435 14.33 48.76 3.37
N ALA A 436 13.02 48.52 3.32
CA ALA A 436 12.00 49.48 3.69
C ALA A 436 11.08 48.93 4.78
N THR A 437 10.65 49.81 5.69
CA THR A 437 9.68 49.49 6.76
C THR A 437 8.80 50.71 7.02
N LEU A 438 7.53 50.48 7.34
CA LEU A 438 6.60 51.54 7.76
C LEU A 438 6.81 51.96 9.21
N GLY A 439 7.36 51.05 10.03
CA GLY A 439 7.64 51.29 11.44
C GLY A 439 9.11 51.64 11.65
N ASN A 440 9.74 50.96 12.60
CA ASN A 440 11.14 51.19 12.94
C ASN A 440 12.05 50.19 12.22
N LEU A 441 13.21 50.66 11.75
CA LEU A 441 14.32 49.83 11.32
C LEU A 441 15.40 49.85 12.41
N HIS A 442 15.70 48.71 13.01
CA HIS A 442 16.75 48.58 14.02
C HIS A 442 17.95 47.84 13.44
N LEU A 443 19.13 48.49 13.45
CA LEU A 443 20.41 47.89 13.08
C LEU A 443 21.33 47.96 14.29
N VAL A 444 21.50 46.83 14.97
CA VAL A 444 22.27 46.74 16.22
C VAL A 444 23.45 45.81 15.98
N THR A 445 24.66 46.28 16.25
CA THR A 445 25.87 45.45 16.27
C THR A 445 26.61 45.65 17.58
N ALA A 446 27.13 44.57 18.14
CA ALA A 446 28.05 44.63 19.26
C ALA A 446 29.51 44.78 18.81
N GLY A 447 29.80 44.36 17.58
CA GLY A 447 31.12 44.45 16.97
C GLY A 447 31.28 45.71 16.11
N GLU A 448 32.08 45.59 15.07
CA GLU A 448 32.30 46.67 14.10
C GLU A 448 31.07 46.85 13.19
N ARG A 449 30.77 48.11 12.85
CA ARG A 449 29.90 48.48 11.73
C ARG A 449 30.73 49.26 10.72
N VAL A 450 30.70 48.82 9.47
CA VAL A 450 31.40 49.47 8.36
C VAL A 450 30.38 49.86 7.30
N ASP A 451 30.24 51.17 7.06
CA ASP A 451 29.42 51.73 5.97
C ASP A 451 30.36 52.35 4.93
N VAL A 452 30.44 51.78 3.73
CA VAL A 452 31.28 52.28 2.63
C VAL A 452 30.39 52.66 1.45
N THR A 453 30.46 53.93 1.06
CA THR A 453 29.67 54.48 -0.05
C THR A 453 30.62 55.05 -1.09
N GLY A 454 30.58 54.52 -2.32
CA GLY A 454 31.46 54.98 -3.41
C GLY A 454 31.02 56.27 -4.09
N ALA A 455 29.79 56.72 -3.84
CA ALA A 455 29.20 57.93 -4.42
C ALA A 455 28.59 58.80 -3.29
N ASN A 456 27.35 59.24 -3.45
CA ASN A 456 26.70 60.12 -2.49
C ASN A 456 26.17 59.32 -1.29
N TYR A 457 26.51 59.75 -0.08
CA TYR A 457 25.86 59.30 1.15
C TYR A 457 24.83 60.35 1.60
N GLN A 458 23.55 59.96 1.65
CA GLN A 458 22.46 60.83 2.10
C GLN A 458 21.89 60.31 3.42
N HIS A 459 21.91 61.16 4.45
CA HIS A 459 21.35 60.85 5.75
C HIS A 459 20.42 62.00 6.19
N SER A 460 19.13 61.83 5.95
CA SER A 460 18.09 62.82 6.27
C SER A 460 17.31 62.37 7.49
N ILE A 461 17.13 63.29 8.45
CA ILE A 461 16.47 63.02 9.72
C ILE A 461 15.44 64.13 9.94
N GLY A 462 14.17 63.75 10.03
CA GLY A 462 13.07 64.70 10.29
C GLY A 462 12.95 65.11 11.77
N GLY A 463 13.50 64.31 12.68
CA GLY A 463 13.55 64.58 14.12
C GLY A 463 14.98 64.79 14.62
N ASP A 464 15.28 64.25 15.80
CA ASP A 464 16.58 64.43 16.44
C ASP A 464 17.62 63.39 15.98
N SER A 465 18.87 63.82 15.82
CA SER A 465 20.03 62.96 15.65
C SER A 465 20.90 63.02 16.90
N THR A 466 21.19 61.87 17.50
CA THR A 466 22.09 61.78 18.66
C THR A 466 23.22 60.80 18.35
N ALA A 467 24.45 61.26 18.52
CA ALA A 467 25.65 60.44 18.39
C ALA A 467 26.49 60.58 19.67
N THR A 468 26.75 59.45 20.34
CA THR A 468 27.64 59.39 21.50
C THR A 468 28.86 58.57 21.13
N VAL A 469 30.01 59.23 21.03
CA VAL A 469 31.29 58.58 20.73
C VAL A 469 32.12 58.58 22.01
N GLN A 470 32.34 57.39 22.58
CA GLN A 470 33.16 57.24 23.79
C GLN A 470 34.67 57.33 23.49
N GLY A 471 35.05 56.92 22.29
CA GLY A 471 36.42 57.04 21.79
C GLY A 471 36.64 58.34 21.02
N ASN A 472 37.56 58.28 20.06
CA ASN A 472 37.85 59.42 19.19
C ASN A 472 36.86 59.48 18.02
N ALA A 473 36.38 60.67 17.71
CA ALA A 473 35.69 60.97 16.46
C ALA A 473 36.63 61.73 15.53
N ALA A 474 36.77 61.27 14.29
CA ALA A 474 37.58 61.93 13.27
C ALA A 474 36.76 62.08 11.98
N THR A 475 36.73 63.30 11.45
CA THR A 475 36.10 63.61 10.16
C THR A 475 37.17 64.25 9.28
N THR A 476 37.39 63.69 8.10
CA THR A 476 38.31 64.24 7.10
C THR A 476 37.52 64.61 5.87
N ILE A 477 37.59 65.89 5.46
CA ILE A 477 36.90 66.42 4.30
C ILE A 477 37.97 66.97 3.37
N THR A 478 38.08 66.41 2.17
CA THR A 478 39.07 66.86 1.17
C THR A 478 38.56 68.06 0.36
N GLY A 479 37.25 68.15 0.19
CA GLY A 479 36.58 69.30 -0.42
C GLY A 479 36.13 70.32 0.63
N ASP A 480 35.00 70.96 0.35
CA ASP A 480 34.44 71.98 1.22
C ASP A 480 33.50 71.39 2.28
N GLU A 481 33.57 71.94 3.50
CA GLU A 481 32.58 71.69 4.55
C GLU A 481 31.66 72.91 4.69
N GLN A 482 30.35 72.67 4.61
CA GLN A 482 29.35 73.69 4.93
C GLN A 482 28.47 73.20 6.08
N ARG A 483 28.44 73.98 7.16
CA ARG A 483 27.55 73.77 8.31
C ARG A 483 26.62 74.96 8.47
N THR A 484 25.32 74.73 8.30
CA THR A 484 24.29 75.74 8.52
C THR A 484 23.50 75.38 9.77
N THR A 485 23.36 76.32 10.70
CA THR A 485 22.55 76.15 11.91
C THR A 485 21.64 77.36 12.05
N GLN A 486 20.33 77.14 12.02
CA GLN A 486 19.34 78.22 12.18
C GLN A 486 19.15 78.61 13.65
N GLY A 487 19.27 77.63 14.55
CA GLY A 487 19.26 77.84 15.99
C GLY A 487 20.66 78.10 16.54
N ASN A 488 20.84 77.73 17.80
CA ASN A 488 22.12 77.91 18.49
C ASN A 488 23.08 76.76 18.18
N THR A 489 24.37 77.07 18.01
CA THR A 489 25.45 76.09 18.16
C THR A 489 26.07 76.27 19.54
N THR A 490 26.25 75.19 20.29
CA THR A 490 27.04 75.17 21.52
C THR A 490 28.18 74.18 21.37
N GLU A 491 29.40 74.63 21.63
CA GLU A 491 30.58 73.76 21.70
C GLU A 491 31.22 73.91 23.09
N GLN A 492 31.28 72.82 23.83
CA GLN A 492 31.91 72.78 25.15
C GLN A 492 33.14 71.88 25.09
N ILE A 493 34.31 72.45 25.34
CA ILE A 493 35.60 71.77 25.22
C ILE A 493 36.36 71.99 26.53
N THR A 494 36.60 70.92 27.28
CA THR A 494 37.40 70.96 28.52
C THR A 494 38.91 71.06 28.23
N GLY A 495 39.35 70.45 27.12
CA GLY A 495 40.73 70.54 26.63
C GLY A 495 40.95 71.77 25.74
N ASN A 496 41.94 71.67 24.85
CA ASN A 496 42.25 72.74 23.92
C ASN A 496 41.35 72.70 22.68
N LYS A 497 40.81 73.86 22.28
CA LYS A 497 40.26 74.07 20.94
C LYS A 497 41.33 74.71 20.06
N SER A 498 41.73 74.04 18.98
CA SER A 498 42.65 74.60 17.97
C SER A 498 41.89 74.85 16.66
N SER A 499 42.03 76.05 16.10
CA SER A 499 41.51 76.39 14.78
C SER A 499 42.64 77.00 13.97
N GLN A 500 43.02 76.31 12.89
CA GLN A 500 44.08 76.75 11.99
C GLN A 500 43.46 76.96 10.62
N ALA A 501 43.53 78.19 10.13
CA ALA A 501 43.03 78.58 8.82
C ALA A 501 43.93 79.69 8.26
N GLN A 502 43.98 79.81 6.93
CA GLN A 502 44.67 80.95 6.30
C GLN A 502 44.01 82.28 6.72
N THR A 503 42.67 82.29 6.80
CA THR A 503 41.86 83.42 7.30
C THR A 503 40.74 82.88 8.17
N GLN A 504 40.53 83.47 9.34
CA GLN A 504 39.37 83.21 10.19
C GLN A 504 38.49 84.46 10.26
N THR A 505 37.26 84.33 9.79
CA THR A 505 36.27 85.42 9.77
C THR A 505 35.21 85.16 10.83
N ILE A 506 35.11 86.05 11.82
CA ILE A 506 34.09 85.99 12.88
C ILE A 506 33.20 87.23 12.74
N LEU A 507 31.93 87.01 12.41
CA LEU A 507 30.96 88.07 12.19
C LEU A 507 29.74 87.84 13.09
N GLY A 508 29.25 88.92 13.68
CA GLY A 508 28.05 88.93 14.49
C GLY A 508 27.76 90.32 15.01
N ASN A 509 26.53 90.56 15.47
CA ASN A 509 26.15 91.84 16.08
C ASN A 509 26.93 92.11 17.37
N SER A 510 27.38 91.05 18.06
CA SER A 510 28.27 91.10 19.22
C SER A 510 29.25 89.93 19.16
N ILE A 511 30.52 90.20 19.47
CA ILE A 511 31.58 89.20 19.53
C ILE A 511 32.17 89.21 20.93
N VAL A 512 32.14 88.05 21.60
CA VAL A 512 32.72 87.86 22.93
C VAL A 512 33.97 87.00 22.82
N LEU A 513 35.13 87.64 22.96
CA LEU A 513 36.43 87.00 23.12
C LEU A 513 36.87 87.25 24.55
N GLY A 514 36.69 86.27 25.42
CA GLY A 514 36.80 86.52 26.86
C GLY A 514 36.73 85.28 27.73
N ASN A 515 36.89 85.50 29.03
CA ASN A 515 36.92 84.49 30.09
C ASN A 515 35.65 84.50 30.97
N GLY A 516 34.56 85.09 30.48
CA GLY A 516 33.30 85.27 31.22
C GLY A 516 33.25 86.53 32.09
N THR A 517 34.40 87.06 32.54
CA THR A 517 34.48 88.32 33.30
C THR A 517 34.87 89.51 32.42
N HIS A 518 35.79 89.30 31.49
CA HIS A 518 36.30 90.35 30.62
C HIS A 518 36.14 89.99 29.14
N ASN A 519 35.89 91.01 28.30
CA ASN A 519 35.89 90.91 26.84
C ASN A 519 37.08 91.72 26.28
N MET A 520 37.92 91.07 25.47
CA MET A 520 39.13 91.67 24.89
C MET A 520 38.83 92.94 24.10
N LEU A 521 37.80 92.95 23.24
CA LEU A 521 37.44 94.12 22.43
C LEU A 521 36.97 95.28 23.31
N THR A 522 36.17 94.99 24.34
CA THR A 522 35.74 96.00 25.31
C THR A 522 36.93 96.61 26.05
N LEU A 523 37.89 95.78 26.47
CA LEU A 523 39.12 96.25 27.12
C LEU A 523 39.98 97.08 26.16
N MET A 524 40.12 96.68 24.89
CA MET A 524 40.85 97.46 23.89
C MET A 524 40.18 98.82 23.61
N ILE A 525 38.85 98.87 23.51
CA ILE A 525 38.10 100.13 23.38
C ILE A 525 38.32 101.01 24.60
N GLY A 526 38.25 100.45 25.81
CA GLY A 526 38.52 101.17 27.05
C GLY A 526 39.94 101.75 27.09
N MET A 527 40.95 100.96 26.72
CA MET A 527 42.33 101.43 26.61
C MET A 527 42.46 102.57 25.59
N MET A 528 41.83 102.44 24.42
CA MET A 528 41.87 103.48 23.39
C MET A 528 41.23 104.78 23.89
N ALA A 529 40.14 104.70 24.65
CA ALA A 529 39.52 105.85 25.28
C ALA A 529 40.46 106.49 26.33
N ASP A 530 41.07 105.69 27.22
CA ASP A 530 42.03 106.21 28.22
C ASP A 530 43.26 106.87 27.57
N VAL A 531 43.78 106.30 26.48
CA VAL A 531 44.90 106.89 25.73
C VAL A 531 44.46 108.19 25.05
N GLN A 532 43.28 108.21 24.44
CA GLN A 532 42.72 109.40 23.79
C GLN A 532 42.55 110.54 24.81
N ASP A 533 41.95 110.25 25.96
CA ASP A 533 41.74 111.22 27.03
C ASP A 533 43.07 111.74 27.60
N ALA A 534 44.05 110.86 27.81
CA ALA A 534 45.38 111.26 28.28
C ALA A 534 46.08 112.20 27.28
N LEU A 535 45.99 111.93 25.98
CA LEU A 535 46.54 112.79 24.93
C LEU A 535 45.85 114.16 24.89
N GLN A 536 44.52 114.21 25.05
CA GLN A 536 43.79 115.47 25.14
C GLN A 536 44.22 116.31 26.34
N LYS A 537 44.48 115.67 27.50
CA LYS A 537 45.01 116.38 28.67
C LYS A 537 46.41 116.93 28.44
N LEU A 538 47.26 116.19 27.71
CA LEU A 538 48.60 116.64 27.37
C LEU A 538 48.59 117.78 26.35
N ASP A 539 47.69 117.80 25.36
CA ASP A 539 47.63 118.89 24.37
C ASP A 539 47.36 120.25 25.02
N GLY A 540 46.46 120.30 25.99
CA GLY A 540 46.10 121.52 26.72
C GLY A 540 47.00 121.89 27.90
N HIS A 541 48.17 121.26 28.07
CA HIS A 541 48.98 121.45 29.27
C HIS A 541 49.67 122.82 29.31
N THR A 542 49.93 123.27 30.54
CA THR A 542 50.66 124.52 30.83
C THR A 542 51.75 124.28 31.88
N HIS A 543 52.82 125.08 31.81
CA HIS A 543 53.90 125.09 32.79
C HIS A 543 53.85 126.39 33.62
N PRO A 544 53.69 126.30 34.95
CA PRO A 544 53.67 127.49 35.81
C PRO A 544 55.03 128.22 35.85
N ASP A 545 56.15 127.47 35.85
CA ASP A 545 57.51 127.96 35.68
C ASP A 545 58.46 126.84 35.21
N HIS A 546 59.75 127.12 35.03
CA HIS A 546 60.75 126.16 34.54
C HIS A 546 61.17 125.08 35.57
N ASN A 547 60.67 125.15 36.82
CA ASN A 547 60.98 124.18 37.89
C ASN A 547 59.73 123.45 38.45
N THR A 548 58.53 123.69 37.90
CA THR A 548 57.29 123.02 38.34
C THR A 548 56.79 121.99 37.33
N PRO A 549 56.25 120.84 37.81
CA PRO A 549 55.63 119.85 36.94
C PRO A 549 54.42 120.41 36.16
N PRO A 550 54.05 119.80 35.01
CA PRO A 550 52.91 120.23 34.20
C PRO A 550 51.59 120.24 35.00
N SER A 551 50.68 121.17 34.67
CA SER A 551 49.37 121.34 35.33
C SER A 551 48.46 120.10 35.33
N VAL A 552 48.74 119.12 34.47
CA VAL A 552 47.93 117.91 34.24
C VAL A 552 48.59 116.62 34.76
N GLN A 553 49.75 116.69 35.44
CA GLN A 553 50.54 115.52 35.84
C GLN A 553 49.73 114.42 36.55
N GLY A 554 48.87 114.78 37.51
CA GLY A 554 48.05 113.82 38.27
C GLY A 554 46.96 113.14 37.44
N GLN A 555 46.37 113.85 36.46
CA GLN A 555 45.34 113.30 35.57
C GLN A 555 45.97 112.31 34.59
N VAL A 556 47.12 112.65 34.01
CA VAL A 556 47.88 111.76 33.13
C VAL A 556 48.34 110.50 33.89
N ALA A 557 48.77 110.62 35.14
CA ALA A 557 49.13 109.48 35.98
C ALA A 557 47.93 108.55 36.29
N SER A 558 46.72 109.12 36.44
CA SER A 558 45.49 108.34 36.63
C SER A 558 45.13 107.51 35.39
N HIS A 559 45.18 108.11 34.19
CA HIS A 559 44.94 107.36 32.95
C HIS A 559 46.01 106.29 32.71
N ALA A 560 47.27 106.57 33.04
CA ALA A 560 48.32 105.55 33.01
C ALA A 560 48.02 104.36 33.94
N THR A 561 47.41 104.61 35.10
CA THR A 561 46.99 103.56 36.05
C THR A 561 45.80 102.75 35.51
N ALA A 562 44.81 103.40 34.90
CA ALA A 562 43.67 102.75 34.26
C ALA A 562 44.11 101.85 33.08
N ILE A 563 45.04 102.33 32.25
CA ILE A 563 45.68 101.53 31.19
C ILE A 563 46.44 100.35 31.80
N GLY A 564 47.15 100.54 32.91
CA GLY A 564 47.82 99.46 33.65
C GLY A 564 46.86 98.38 34.14
N THR A 565 45.66 98.77 34.56
CA THR A 565 44.58 97.85 34.96
C THR A 565 44.04 97.09 33.75
N THR A 566 43.75 97.80 32.65
CA THR A 566 43.30 97.20 31.39
C THR A 566 44.33 96.22 30.83
N LYS A 567 45.63 96.55 30.90
CA LYS A 567 46.73 95.65 30.57
C LYS A 567 46.71 94.39 31.44
N SER A 568 46.54 94.53 32.74
CA SER A 568 46.48 93.40 33.68
C SER A 568 45.30 92.48 33.36
N ASN A 569 44.16 93.05 33.00
CA ASN A 569 42.97 92.30 32.58
C ASN A 569 43.19 91.61 31.23
N LEU A 570 43.87 92.23 30.26
CA LEU A 570 44.25 91.59 29.00
C LEU A 570 45.22 90.42 29.20
N GLN A 571 46.16 90.54 30.15
CA GLN A 571 47.07 89.45 30.52
C GLN A 571 46.33 88.24 31.12
N SER A 572 45.12 88.41 31.65
CA SER A 572 44.30 87.28 32.12
C SER A 572 43.84 86.34 31.00
N PHE A 573 43.94 86.74 29.72
CA PHE A 573 43.59 85.89 28.58
C PHE A 573 44.75 85.06 28.02
N THR A 574 45.99 85.38 28.41
CA THR A 574 47.17 84.76 27.77
C THR A 574 47.57 83.42 28.38
N GLY A 575 46.87 82.96 29.43
CA GLY A 575 47.18 81.71 30.13
C GLY A 575 48.41 81.82 31.02
#